data_AF-A0A427Y2P9-F1
#
_entry.id   AF-A0A427Y2P9-F1
#
_cell.length_a   1.000
_cell.length_b   1.000
_cell.length_c   1.000
_cell.angle_alpha   90.00
_cell.angle_beta   90.00
_cell.angle_gamma   90.00
#
_symmetry.space_group_name_H-M   'P 1'
#
loop_
_entity.id
_entity.type
_entity.pdbx_description
1 polymer ?
#
loop_
_entity_poly.entity_id
_entity_poly.type
_entity_poly.pdbx_seq_one_letter_code
_entity_poly.pdbx_strand_id
1 'polypeptide(L)'
;MAMKLHDMVPKALAIVGFPFNPSMCSLMAYVLLNSMLIREEAALSSCSFVAVAVRVAQSMGLHRDGSNFDLDPISTEERRSVWWHLLHLDTMTSIVSGLPSIASNLLSDTHMIGELRDEYISKVHHHLRSAVSTISILHRSYP
;
A
#
# COMPACT_ATOMS: atom_id res chain seq x y z
N MET A 1 12.05 19.67 -11.15
CA MET A 1 11.70 19.23 -9.77
C MET A 1 11.21 17.78 -9.75
N ALA A 2 10.29 17.37 -10.62
CA ALA A 2 9.78 15.98 -10.71
C ALA A 2 10.85 14.90 -10.97
N MET A 3 11.81 15.11 -11.89
CA MET A 3 12.90 14.13 -12.13
C MET A 3 13.75 13.87 -10.88
N LYS A 4 14.03 14.90 -10.07
CA LYS A 4 14.83 14.76 -8.86
C LYS A 4 14.13 13.91 -7.80
N LEU A 5 12.80 13.97 -7.74
CA LEU A 5 12.00 13.14 -6.85
C LEU A 5 12.03 11.67 -7.32
N HIS A 6 11.83 11.43 -8.62
CA HIS A 6 11.90 10.08 -9.20
C HIS A 6 13.21 9.36 -8.89
N ASP A 7 14.36 10.05 -9.00
CA ASP A 7 15.68 9.45 -8.72
C ASP A 7 15.93 9.15 -7.23
N MET A 8 15.17 9.78 -6.33
CA MET A 8 15.26 9.57 -4.88
C MET A 8 14.38 8.42 -4.39
N VAL A 9 13.29 8.11 -5.11
CA VAL A 9 12.31 7.09 -4.70
C VAL A 9 12.98 5.72 -4.47
N PRO A 10 13.78 5.14 -5.39
CA PRO A 10 14.41 3.84 -5.16
C PRO A 10 15.34 3.83 -3.95
N LYS A 11 16.07 4.93 -3.71
CA LYS A 11 17.00 5.05 -2.58
C LYS A 11 16.24 5.12 -1.26
N ALA A 12 15.17 5.93 -1.20
CA ALA A 12 14.34 6.05 -0.01
C ALA A 12 13.64 4.72 0.33
N LEU A 13 13.13 4.01 -0.68
CA LEU A 13 12.51 2.69 -0.51
C LEU A 13 13.50 1.63 -0.02
N ALA A 14 14.73 1.65 -0.55
CA ALA A 14 15.79 0.74 -0.09
C ALA A 14 16.17 1.01 1.37
N ILE A 15 16.20 2.28 1.81
CA ILE A 15 16.47 2.64 3.22
C ILE A 15 15.41 2.05 4.15
N VAL A 16 14.14 2.03 3.74
CA VAL A 16 13.05 1.42 4.53
C VAL A 16 12.93 -0.10 4.31
N GLY A 17 13.90 -0.72 3.63
CA GLY A 17 13.99 -2.16 3.44
C GLY A 17 13.09 -2.73 2.35
N PHE A 18 12.38 -1.91 1.57
CA PHE A 18 11.54 -2.40 0.48
C PHE A 18 12.38 -2.79 -0.75
N PRO A 19 12.12 -3.92 -1.43
CA PRO A 19 11.02 -4.88 -1.21
C PRO A 19 11.36 -6.06 -0.28
N PHE A 20 12.58 -6.13 0.29
CA PHE A 20 13.06 -7.31 1.03
C PHE A 20 12.44 -7.47 2.43
N ASN A 21 12.10 -6.37 3.10
CA ASN A 21 11.44 -6.35 4.41
C ASN A 21 10.26 -5.36 4.39
N PRO A 22 9.17 -5.69 3.67
CA PRO A 22 8.08 -4.75 3.42
C PRO A 22 7.16 -4.63 4.63
N SER A 23 6.84 -3.39 5.01
CA SER A 23 5.73 -3.04 5.89
C SER A 23 4.55 -2.47 5.10
N MET A 24 3.35 -2.45 5.71
CA MET A 24 2.17 -1.80 5.10
C MET A 24 2.47 -0.36 4.66
N CYS A 25 3.12 0.43 5.53
CA CYS A 25 3.51 1.80 5.21
C CYS A 25 4.47 1.88 4.02
N SER A 26 5.47 0.98 3.94
CA SER A 26 6.43 0.98 2.83
C SER A 26 5.79 0.58 1.50
N LEU A 27 4.83 -0.35 1.51
CA LEU A 27 4.08 -0.76 0.33
C LEU A 27 3.15 0.38 -0.13
N MET A 28 2.44 1.02 0.80
CA MET A 28 1.60 2.19 0.47
C MET A 28 2.44 3.34 -0.08
N ALA A 29 3.60 3.63 0.54
CA ALA A 29 4.52 4.64 0.04
C ALA A 29 5.05 4.29 -1.36
N TYR A 30 5.42 3.03 -1.60
CA TYR A 30 5.83 2.55 -2.91
C TYR A 30 4.76 2.81 -3.97
N VAL A 31 3.51 2.43 -3.68
CA VAL A 31 2.38 2.62 -4.59
C VAL A 31 2.13 4.11 -4.85
N LEU A 32 2.02 4.93 -3.80
CA LEU A 32 1.75 6.36 -3.93
C LEU A 32 2.84 7.08 -4.73
N LEU A 33 4.11 6.83 -4.42
CA LEU A 33 5.25 7.48 -5.08
C LEU A 33 5.30 7.11 -6.56
N ASN A 34 5.08 5.84 -6.91
CA ASN A 34 5.09 5.44 -8.32
C ASN A 34 3.84 5.92 -9.06
N SER A 35 2.65 5.89 -8.45
CA SER A 35 1.40 6.38 -9.05
C SER A 35 1.43 7.89 -9.35
N MET A 36 2.05 8.70 -8.50
CA MET A 36 2.19 10.16 -8.73
C MET A 36 3.21 10.50 -9.83
N LEU A 37 4.10 9.56 -10.17
CA LEU A 37 5.18 9.75 -11.13
C LEU A 37 4.90 9.11 -12.49
N ILE A 38 3.72 8.51 -12.69
CA ILE A 38 3.31 7.95 -13.97
C ILE A 38 3.25 9.08 -15.00
N ARG A 39 4.19 9.05 -15.95
CA ARG A 39 4.13 9.86 -17.17
C ARG A 39 3.28 9.12 -18.18
N GLU A 40 2.43 9.86 -18.89
CA GLU A 40 1.46 9.37 -19.89
C GLU A 40 2.11 8.48 -20.98
N GLU A 41 3.41 8.65 -21.21
CA GLU A 41 4.17 7.97 -22.26
C GLU A 41 4.98 6.73 -21.83
N ALA A 42 4.78 6.19 -20.62
CA ALA A 42 5.57 5.06 -20.11
C ALA A 42 4.72 3.89 -19.59
N ALA A 43 3.75 3.40 -20.38
CA ALA A 43 2.87 2.27 -20.01
C ALA A 43 3.62 1.04 -19.46
N LEU A 44 4.79 0.69 -20.03
CA LEU A 44 5.61 -0.44 -19.55
C LEU A 44 6.22 -0.21 -18.16
N SER A 45 6.52 1.04 -17.80
CA SER A 45 6.99 1.37 -16.46
C SER A 45 5.87 1.19 -15.43
N SER A 46 4.63 1.53 -15.81
CA SER A 46 3.44 1.30 -15.01
C SER A 46 3.20 -0.19 -14.77
N CYS A 47 3.29 -1.02 -15.82
CA CYS A 47 3.19 -2.49 -15.70
C CYS A 47 4.21 -3.05 -14.70
N SER A 48 5.44 -2.54 -14.76
CA SER A 48 6.55 -3.06 -13.95
C SER A 48 6.36 -2.78 -12.46
N PHE A 49 6.03 -1.54 -12.07
CA PHE A 49 5.89 -1.23 -10.64
C PHE A 49 4.66 -1.92 -10.04
N VAL A 50 3.56 -2.00 -10.78
CA VAL A 50 2.33 -2.68 -10.32
C VAL A 50 2.59 -4.16 -10.10
N ALA A 51 3.32 -4.83 -11.00
CA ALA A 51 3.69 -6.22 -10.83
C ALA A 51 4.50 -6.47 -9.54
N VAL A 52 5.48 -5.60 -9.26
CA VAL A 52 6.26 -5.66 -8.02
C VAL A 52 5.37 -5.45 -6.81
N ALA A 53 4.49 -4.45 -6.82
CA ALA A 53 3.59 -4.15 -5.70
C ALA A 53 2.66 -5.33 -5.40
N VAL A 54 2.03 -5.91 -6.44
CA VAL A 54 1.15 -7.08 -6.31
C VAL A 54 1.92 -8.26 -5.72
N ARG A 55 3.15 -8.53 -6.20
CA ARG A 55 3.94 -9.65 -5.70
C ARG A 55 4.35 -9.47 -4.23
N VAL A 56 4.74 -8.25 -3.84
CA VAL A 56 5.06 -7.93 -2.44
C VAL A 56 3.81 -8.06 -1.55
N ALA A 57 2.67 -7.54 -2.01
CA ALA A 57 1.40 -7.68 -1.30
C ALA A 57 1.01 -9.17 -1.11
N GLN A 58 1.23 -10.01 -2.11
CA GLN A 58 1.03 -11.45 -2.00
C GLN A 58 1.95 -12.08 -0.96
N SER A 59 3.25 -11.76 -0.95
CA SER A 59 4.19 -12.30 0.05
C SER A 59 3.86 -11.84 1.47
N MET A 60 3.24 -10.67 1.61
CA MET A 60 2.70 -10.16 2.87
C MET A 60 1.33 -10.76 3.24
N GLY A 61 0.74 -11.59 2.36
CA GLY A 61 -0.56 -12.25 2.58
C GLY A 61 -1.79 -11.38 2.38
N LEU A 62 -1.73 -10.28 1.61
CA LEU A 62 -2.88 -9.37 1.41
C LEU A 62 -3.98 -9.94 0.50
N HIS A 63 -3.66 -10.98 -0.28
CA HIS A 63 -4.62 -11.75 -1.09
C HIS A 63 -5.49 -12.70 -0.25
N ARG A 64 -5.21 -12.77 1.06
CA ARG A 64 -5.97 -13.54 2.04
C ARG A 64 -6.68 -12.59 2.99
N ASP A 65 -7.95 -12.85 3.25
CA ASP A 65 -8.73 -11.99 4.12
C ASP A 65 -8.23 -12.03 5.57
N GLY A 66 -8.04 -10.86 6.16
CA GLY A 66 -7.58 -10.72 7.54
C GLY A 66 -8.53 -11.36 8.57
N SER A 67 -9.82 -11.47 8.26
CA SER A 67 -10.80 -12.14 9.12
C SER A 67 -10.52 -13.63 9.30
N ASN A 68 -9.78 -14.25 8.38
CA ASN A 68 -9.41 -15.66 8.47
C ASN A 68 -8.25 -15.91 9.46
N PHE A 69 -7.62 -14.85 9.97
CA PHE A 69 -6.48 -14.90 10.87
C PHE A 69 -6.70 -14.11 12.17
N ASP A 70 -7.96 -13.79 12.49
CA ASP A 70 -8.36 -13.03 13.68
C ASP A 70 -7.62 -11.69 13.83
N LEU A 71 -7.28 -11.05 12.70
CA LEU A 71 -6.67 -9.72 12.71
C LEU A 71 -7.66 -8.67 13.25
N ASP A 72 -7.13 -7.62 13.87
CA ASP A 72 -7.94 -6.47 14.26
C ASP A 72 -8.76 -5.95 13.05
N PRO A 73 -10.04 -5.61 13.22
CA PRO A 73 -10.90 -5.20 12.10
C PRO A 73 -10.39 -3.98 11.33
N ILE A 74 -9.72 -3.03 11.99
CA ILE A 74 -9.13 -1.87 11.29
C ILE A 74 -7.97 -2.36 10.42
N SER A 75 -7.10 -3.20 10.98
CA SER A 75 -5.98 -3.78 10.22
C SER A 75 -6.46 -4.64 9.05
N THR A 76 -7.58 -5.34 9.21
CA THR A 76 -8.22 -6.12 8.14
C THR A 76 -8.72 -5.21 7.02
N GLU A 77 -9.44 -4.13 7.34
CA GLU A 77 -9.92 -3.17 6.35
C GLU A 77 -8.78 -2.43 5.63
N GLU A 78 -7.72 -2.04 6.35
CA GLU A 78 -6.52 -1.44 5.73
C GLU A 78 -5.89 -2.39 4.70
N ARG A 79 -5.77 -3.69 5.03
CA ARG A 79 -5.25 -4.71 4.11
C ARG A 79 -6.17 -4.93 2.91
N ARG A 80 -7.49 -4.99 3.12
CA ARG A 80 -8.49 -5.08 2.05
C ARG A 80 -8.38 -3.89 1.10
N SER A 81 -8.29 -2.69 1.66
CA SER A 81 -8.18 -1.43 0.90
C SER A 81 -6.95 -1.41 0.00
N VAL A 82 -5.78 -1.71 0.55
CA VAL A 82 -4.54 -1.77 -0.23
C VAL A 82 -4.62 -2.85 -1.30
N TRP A 83 -5.15 -4.03 -0.98
CA TRP A 83 -5.30 -5.12 -1.94
C TRP A 83 -6.18 -4.73 -3.14
N TRP A 84 -7.38 -4.24 -2.88
CA TRP A 84 -8.31 -3.81 -3.93
C TRP A 84 -7.77 -2.65 -4.75
N HIS A 85 -7.04 -1.72 -4.14
CA HIS A 85 -6.38 -0.65 -4.86
C HIS A 85 -5.32 -1.18 -5.85
N LEU A 86 -4.55 -2.20 -5.46
CA LEU A 86 -3.59 -2.85 -6.37
C LEU A 86 -4.27 -3.57 -7.54
N LEU A 87 -5.38 -4.27 -7.29
CA LEU A 87 -6.17 -4.90 -8.35
C LEU A 87 -6.73 -3.88 -9.34
N HIS A 88 -7.17 -2.73 -8.83
CA HIS A 88 -7.63 -1.62 -9.66
C HIS A 88 -6.48 -1.06 -10.53
N LEU A 89 -5.29 -0.82 -9.95
CA LEU A 89 -4.13 -0.35 -10.70
C LEU A 89 -3.70 -1.35 -11.79
N ASP A 90 -3.71 -2.64 -11.50
CA ASP A 90 -3.43 -3.71 -12.48
C ASP A 90 -4.43 -3.70 -13.63
N THR A 91 -5.72 -3.55 -13.33
CA THR A 91 -6.78 -3.44 -14.34
C THR A 91 -6.57 -2.23 -15.24
N MET A 92 -6.34 -1.05 -14.66
CA MET A 92 -6.11 0.18 -15.43
C MET A 92 -4.86 0.07 -16.30
N THR A 93 -3.79 -0.48 -15.73
CA THR A 93 -2.52 -0.68 -16.44
C THR A 93 -2.66 -1.66 -17.60
N SER A 94 -3.46 -2.72 -17.43
CA SER A 94 -3.78 -3.69 -18.49
C SER A 94 -4.56 -3.06 -19.63
N ILE A 95 -5.55 -2.22 -19.30
CA ILE A 95 -6.35 -1.47 -20.30
C ILE A 95 -5.44 -0.54 -21.12
N VAL A 96 -4.60 0.25 -20.45
CA VAL A 96 -3.74 1.24 -21.11
C VAL A 96 -2.63 0.59 -21.93
N SER A 97 -2.05 -0.51 -21.45
CA SER A 97 -0.95 -1.21 -22.12
C SER A 97 -1.40 -2.23 -23.17
N GLY A 98 -2.66 -2.67 -23.13
CA GLY A 98 -3.17 -3.79 -23.93
C GLY A 98 -2.62 -5.17 -23.49
N LEU A 99 -1.96 -5.25 -22.34
CA LEU A 99 -1.43 -6.49 -21.78
C LEU A 99 -2.46 -7.18 -20.86
N PRO A 100 -2.36 -8.50 -20.66
CA PRO A 100 -3.20 -9.20 -19.71
C PRO A 100 -2.98 -8.72 -18.27
N SER A 101 -4.07 -8.67 -17.49
CA SER A 101 -4.04 -8.39 -16.05
C SER A 101 -3.32 -9.49 -15.29
N ILE A 102 -2.46 -9.08 -14.36
CA ILE A 102 -1.73 -9.98 -13.45
C ILE A 102 -2.71 -10.68 -12.52
N ALA A 103 -3.74 -9.96 -12.06
CA ALA A 103 -4.75 -10.44 -11.14
C ALA A 103 -5.77 -11.40 -11.78
N SER A 104 -5.89 -11.43 -13.10
CA SER A 104 -6.89 -12.26 -13.80
C SER A 104 -6.87 -13.75 -13.43
N ASN A 105 -5.72 -14.28 -13.01
CA ASN A 105 -5.54 -15.68 -12.60
C ASN A 105 -5.23 -15.84 -11.10
N LEU A 106 -5.39 -14.77 -10.30
CA LEU A 106 -5.10 -14.84 -8.87
C LEU A 106 -6.27 -15.45 -8.09
N LEU A 107 -5.96 -16.45 -7.26
CA LEU A 107 -6.89 -16.88 -6.21
C LEU A 107 -6.76 -15.92 -5.03
N SER A 108 -7.76 -15.05 -4.87
CA SER A 108 -7.89 -14.11 -3.75
C SER A 108 -9.17 -14.43 -3.00
N ASP A 109 -9.11 -14.54 -1.68
CA ASP A 109 -10.31 -14.70 -0.82
C ASP A 109 -10.65 -13.42 -0.04
N THR A 110 -9.89 -12.34 -0.26
CA THR A 110 -10.15 -11.02 0.30
C THR A 110 -11.55 -10.53 -0.02
N HIS A 111 -12.35 -10.24 1.00
CA HIS A 111 -13.69 -9.70 0.84
C HIS A 111 -13.65 -8.27 0.29
N MET A 112 -14.78 -7.80 -0.23
CA MET A 112 -14.96 -6.39 -0.58
C MET A 112 -14.70 -5.51 0.65
N ILE A 113 -14.15 -4.31 0.41
CA ILE A 113 -13.97 -3.30 1.46
C ILE A 113 -15.33 -3.02 2.09
N GLY A 114 -15.41 -3.15 3.42
CA GLY A 114 -16.64 -2.92 4.17
C GLY A 114 -16.85 -1.45 4.46
N GLU A 115 -18.08 -1.08 4.84
CA GLU A 115 -18.31 0.21 5.48
C GLU A 115 -17.55 0.22 6.82
N LEU A 116 -16.65 1.19 7.00
CA LEU A 116 -15.97 1.41 8.27
C LEU A 116 -17.03 1.66 9.34
N ARG A 117 -17.28 0.67 10.20
CA ARG A 117 -18.23 0.80 11.31
C ARG A 117 -17.81 1.97 12.20
N ASP A 118 -18.75 2.86 12.53
CA ASP A 118 -18.50 4.06 13.34
C ASP A 118 -17.79 3.77 14.69
N GLU A 119 -17.93 2.56 15.21
CA GLU A 119 -17.25 2.06 16.41
C GLU A 119 -15.71 2.13 16.34
N TYR A 120 -15.14 2.06 15.13
CA TYR A 120 -13.69 2.11 14.92
C TYR A 120 -13.13 3.54 14.84
N ILE A 121 -13.98 4.54 14.58
CA ILE A 121 -13.57 5.96 14.54
C ILE A 121 -12.96 6.38 15.87
N SER A 122 -13.56 5.94 16.99
CA SER A 122 -13.06 6.21 18.34
C SER A 122 -11.68 5.61 18.60
N LYS A 123 -11.39 4.43 18.03
CA LYS A 123 -10.09 3.75 18.15
C LYS A 123 -9.00 4.41 17.30
N VAL A 124 -9.34 4.89 16.10
CA VAL A 124 -8.44 5.69 15.26
C VAL A 124 -8.07 6.99 15.97
N HIS A 125 -9.05 7.71 16.53
CA HIS A 125 -8.78 8.90 17.33
C HIS A 125 -7.90 8.63 18.55
N HIS A 126 -8.03 7.46 19.19
CA HIS A 126 -7.16 7.07 20.30
C HIS A 126 -5.73 6.78 19.84
N HIS A 127 -5.53 6.04 18.74
CA HIS A 127 -4.20 5.80 18.17
C HIS A 127 -3.51 7.09 17.74
N LEU A 128 -4.24 8.00 17.10
CA LEU A 128 -3.71 9.32 16.70
C LEU A 128 -3.34 10.17 17.93
N ARG A 129 -4.17 10.19 18.97
CA ARG A 129 -3.84 10.88 20.23
C ARG A 129 -2.62 10.27 20.92
N SER A 130 -2.51 8.95 20.93
CA SER A 130 -1.36 8.24 21.50
C SER A 130 -0.08 8.55 20.72
N ALA A 131 -0.11 8.44 19.39
CA ALA A 131 1.04 8.74 18.54
C ALA A 131 1.48 10.21 18.65
N VAL A 132 0.54 11.17 18.67
CA VAL A 132 0.85 12.59 18.88
C VAL A 132 1.45 12.84 20.26
N SER A 133 0.95 12.18 21.31
CA SER A 133 1.55 12.24 22.65
C SER A 133 2.96 11.66 22.67
N THR A 134 3.20 10.51 22.05
CA THR A 134 4.54 9.89 21.98
C THR A 134 5.52 10.78 21.22
N ILE A 135 5.10 11.38 20.10
CA ILE A 135 5.92 12.35 19.35
C ILE A 135 6.19 13.60 20.18
N SER A 136 5.20 14.09 20.94
CA SER A 136 5.36 15.26 21.82
C SER A 136 6.30 14.98 23.00
N ILE A 137 6.28 13.76 23.54
CA ILE A 137 7.20 13.28 24.59
C ILE A 137 8.62 13.14 24.05
N LEU A 138 8.77 12.60 22.83
CA LEU A 138 10.07 12.50 22.16
C LEU A 138 10.65 13.89 21.86
N HIS A 139 9.84 14.84 21.41
CA HIS A 139 10.28 16.23 21.18
C HIS A 139 10.60 17.01 22.47
N ARG A 140 10.07 16.59 23.64
CA ARG A 140 10.47 17.11 24.96
C ARG A 140 11.74 16.48 25.52
N SER A 141 12.18 15.35 24.96
CA SER A 141 13.29 14.55 25.48
C SER A 141 14.61 14.79 24.75
N TYR A 142 14.62 15.61 23.68
CA TYR A 142 15.85 16.08 23.03
C TYR A 142 16.11 17.55 23.43
N PRO A 143 17.28 17.88 24.00
CA PRO A 143 17.66 19.25 24.34
C PRO A 143 17.97 20.11 23.11
#